data_AF-A0A7M7FYM6-F1
#
_entry.id   AF-A0A7M7FYM6-F1
#
_cell.length_a   1.000
_cell.length_b   1.000
_cell.length_c   1.000
_cell.angle_alpha   90.00
_cell.angle_beta   90.00
_cell.angle_gamma   90.00
#
_symmetry.space_group_name_H-M   'P 1'
#
loop_
_entity.id
_entity.type
_entity.pdbx_description
1 polymer ?
#
loop_
_entity_poly.entity_id
_entity_poly.type
_entity_poly.pdbx_seq_one_letter_code
_entity_poly.pdbx_strand_id
1 'polypeptide(L)'
;MINQKGTAENNNDQKKLNEIHKKENETKPRVKKYITKHMKLYPELYRSDVSIHPSYTTLKKFPYYVICRHRVQKTRKQIRRQMNRNIMHFAMMQMFAIDSVRIDRVFSFGIPQETLIVPDLLNKNERRHINELLRVK
;
A
#
# COMPACT_ATOMS: atom_id res chain seq x y z
N MET A 1 41.64 24.37 -30.86
CA MET A 1 41.31 22.95 -31.09
C MET A 1 40.53 22.42 -29.89
N ILE A 2 39.19 22.43 -29.91
CA ILE A 2 38.35 21.61 -29.01
C ILE A 2 37.08 21.25 -29.79
N ASN A 3 36.99 20.01 -30.27
CA ASN A 3 35.81 19.50 -30.99
C ASN A 3 34.87 18.80 -30.01
N GLN A 4 33.61 19.22 -30.06
CA GLN A 4 32.48 18.71 -29.31
C GLN A 4 32.11 17.30 -29.79
N LYS A 5 32.26 16.28 -28.93
CA LYS A 5 31.64 14.96 -29.07
C LYS A 5 30.72 14.77 -27.87
N GLY A 6 29.41 14.81 -28.07
CA GLY A 6 28.48 14.57 -26.96
C GLY A 6 27.01 14.86 -27.25
N THR A 7 26.45 14.40 -28.37
CA THR A 7 24.99 14.58 -28.64
C THR A 7 24.33 13.44 -29.43
N ALA A 8 25.01 12.31 -29.70
CA ALA A 8 24.47 11.24 -30.54
C ALA A 8 23.80 10.09 -29.75
N GLU A 9 24.18 9.84 -28.50
CA GLU A 9 23.73 8.66 -27.75
C GLU A 9 22.34 8.85 -27.10
N ASN A 10 22.01 10.06 -26.63
CA ASN A 10 20.75 10.36 -25.93
C ASN A 10 19.48 10.26 -26.80
N ASN A 11 19.59 10.41 -28.12
CA ASN A 11 18.43 10.39 -29.02
C ASN A 11 17.92 8.98 -29.35
N ASN A 12 18.78 7.96 -29.24
CA ASN A 12 18.41 6.58 -29.54
C ASN A 12 17.67 5.92 -28.38
N ASP A 13 18.03 6.23 -27.14
CA ASP A 13 17.36 5.69 -25.95
C ASP A 13 15.96 6.28 -25.77
N GLN A 14 15.77 7.56 -26.09
CA GLN A 14 14.45 8.20 -26.08
C GLN A 14 13.53 7.64 -27.17
N LYS A 15 14.06 7.29 -28.35
CA LYS A 15 13.28 6.61 -29.41
C LYS A 15 12.88 5.21 -28.98
N LYS A 16 13.77 4.44 -28.36
CA LYS A 16 13.47 3.09 -27.82
C LYS A 16 12.40 3.16 -26.72
N LEU A 17 12.49 4.12 -25.80
CA LEU A 17 11.51 4.29 -24.72
C LEU A 17 10.12 4.67 -25.28
N ASN A 18 10.09 5.52 -26.32
CA ASN A 18 8.86 5.93 -26.99
C ASN A 18 8.23 4.81 -27.84
N GLU A 19 9.04 3.93 -28.43
CA GLU A 19 8.56 2.73 -29.13
C GLU A 19 8.00 1.68 -28.17
N ILE A 20 8.62 1.50 -27.00
CA ILE A 20 8.12 0.62 -25.93
C ILE A 20 6.78 1.16 -25.41
N HIS A 21 6.68 2.47 -25.14
CA HIS A 21 5.42 3.09 -24.70
C HIS A 21 4.31 3.07 -25.77
N LYS A 22 4.65 3.11 -27.07
CA LYS A 22 3.67 2.92 -28.14
C LYS A 22 3.18 1.47 -28.24
N LYS A 23 4.07 0.49 -28.13
CA LYS A 23 3.72 -0.94 -28.17
C LYS A 23 2.81 -1.39 -27.02
N GLU A 24 2.95 -0.81 -25.82
CA GLU A 24 2.07 -1.11 -24.69
C GLU A 24 0.64 -0.53 -24.84
N ASN A 25 0.46 0.49 -25.68
CA ASN A 25 -0.82 1.16 -25.87
C ASN A 25 -1.65 0.60 -27.05
N GLU A 26 -1.03 -0.15 -27.97
CA GLU A 26 -1.68 -0.63 -29.20
C GLU A 26 -2.32 -2.03 -29.12
N THR A 27 -2.15 -2.78 -28.02
CA THR A 27 -2.55 -4.21 -27.96
C THR A 27 -3.53 -4.56 -26.84
N LYS A 28 -4.39 -3.63 -26.43
CA LYS A 28 -5.60 -4.02 -25.69
C LYS A 28 -6.79 -3.92 -26.63
N PRO A 29 -7.33 -5.05 -27.14
CA PRO A 29 -8.56 -4.98 -27.92
C PRO A 29 -9.60 -4.28 -27.05
N ARG A 30 -10.14 -3.15 -27.54
CA ARG A 30 -11.28 -2.50 -26.90
C ARG A 30 -12.35 -3.56 -26.83
N VAL A 31 -12.57 -4.11 -25.63
CA VAL A 31 -13.54 -5.20 -25.41
C VAL A 31 -14.85 -4.73 -26.01
N LYS A 32 -15.19 -5.28 -27.19
CA LYS A 32 -16.46 -5.00 -27.85
C LYS A 32 -17.51 -5.38 -26.83
N LYS A 33 -18.27 -4.41 -26.34
CA LYS A 33 -19.38 -4.70 -25.45
C LYS A 33 -20.32 -5.58 -26.27
N TYR A 34 -20.46 -6.84 -25.87
CA TYR A 34 -21.45 -7.74 -26.46
C TYR A 34 -22.83 -7.21 -26.06
N ILE A 35 -23.37 -6.27 -26.83
CA ILE A 35 -24.76 -5.85 -26.71
C ILE A 35 -25.58 -6.98 -27.29
N THR A 36 -26.32 -7.68 -26.43
CA THR A 36 -27.21 -8.76 -26.85
C THR A 36 -28.30 -8.22 -27.76
N LYS A 37 -28.87 -9.06 -28.62
CA LYS A 37 -30.00 -8.66 -29.49
C LYS A 37 -31.15 -8.06 -28.68
N HIS A 38 -31.45 -8.62 -27.51
CA HIS A 38 -32.47 -8.13 -26.58
C HIS A 38 -32.18 -6.72 -26.04
N MET A 39 -30.91 -6.40 -25.71
CA MET A 39 -30.55 -5.06 -25.25
C MET A 39 -30.74 -4.00 -26.34
N LYS A 40 -30.57 -4.35 -27.61
CA LYS A 40 -30.85 -3.43 -28.73
C LYS A 40 -32.34 -3.23 -28.93
N LEU A 41 -33.12 -4.31 -28.78
CA LEU A 41 -34.57 -4.30 -29.02
C LEU A 41 -35.33 -3.59 -27.89
N TYR A 42 -34.86 -3.70 -26.64
CA TYR A 42 -35.50 -3.13 -25.46
C TYR A 42 -34.49 -2.38 -24.57
N PRO A 43 -33.99 -1.21 -24.99
CA PRO A 43 -33.04 -0.43 -24.20
C PRO A 43 -33.65 0.10 -22.90
N GLU A 44 -34.98 0.24 -22.85
CA GLU A 44 -35.75 0.78 -21.72
C GLU A 44 -35.59 -0.07 -20.46
N LEU A 45 -35.51 -1.39 -20.63
CA LEU A 45 -35.40 -2.35 -19.54
C LEU A 45 -34.03 -2.31 -18.84
N TYR A 46 -33.01 -1.76 -19.51
CA TYR A 46 -31.64 -1.66 -18.98
C TYR A 46 -31.33 -0.27 -18.42
N ARG A 47 -32.36 0.58 -18.24
CA ARG A 47 -32.26 1.84 -17.49
C ARG A 47 -32.14 1.53 -15.99
N SER A 48 -31.44 2.40 -15.28
CA SER A 48 -31.30 2.36 -13.82
C SER A 48 -32.64 2.43 -13.10
N ASP A 49 -33.58 3.22 -13.61
CA ASP A 49 -34.87 3.49 -12.96
C ASP A 49 -35.79 2.28 -12.90
N VAL A 50 -35.66 1.35 -13.85
CA VAL A 50 -36.46 0.11 -13.95
C VAL A 50 -35.73 -1.07 -13.29
N SER A 51 -34.60 -0.82 -12.62
CA SER A 51 -33.85 -1.86 -11.92
C SER A 51 -34.66 -2.42 -10.74
N ILE A 52 -34.64 -3.74 -10.60
CA ILE A 52 -35.20 -4.47 -9.44
C ILE A 52 -34.52 -4.01 -8.12
N HIS A 53 -33.28 -3.53 -8.21
CA HIS A 53 -32.50 -3.11 -7.05
C HIS A 53 -32.79 -1.65 -6.66
N PRO A 54 -33.25 -1.38 -5.43
CA PRO A 54 -33.65 -0.03 -4.97
C PRO A 54 -32.47 0.96 -4.90
N SER A 55 -31.23 0.47 -4.80
CA SER A 55 -30.05 1.33 -4.84
C SER A 55 -29.75 1.91 -6.22
N TYR A 56 -30.45 1.45 -7.26
CA TYR A 56 -30.29 1.92 -8.63
C TYR A 56 -31.49 2.73 -9.12
N THR A 57 -32.66 2.57 -8.51
CA THR A 57 -33.92 3.24 -8.92
C THR A 57 -33.91 4.75 -8.70
N THR A 58 -33.04 5.27 -7.84
CA THR A 58 -32.90 6.72 -7.60
C THR A 58 -32.03 7.45 -8.64
N LEU A 59 -31.39 6.71 -9.55
CA LEU A 59 -30.33 7.23 -10.43
C LEU A 59 -30.86 7.47 -11.86
N LYS A 60 -31.72 8.48 -12.05
CA LYS A 60 -32.40 8.79 -13.33
C LYS A 60 -31.51 9.18 -14.53
N LYS A 61 -30.24 9.48 -14.29
CA LYS A 61 -29.36 10.10 -15.30
C LYS A 61 -28.49 9.11 -16.08
N PHE A 62 -28.30 7.87 -15.60
CA PHE A 62 -27.29 6.97 -16.15
C PHE A 62 -27.81 5.54 -16.37
N PRO A 63 -27.45 4.85 -17.47
CA PRO A 63 -27.80 3.45 -17.68
C PRO A 63 -27.25 2.52 -16.59
N TYR A 64 -27.98 1.44 -16.29
CA TYR A 64 -27.65 0.50 -15.22
C TYR A 64 -26.20 -0.02 -15.30
N TYR A 65 -25.78 -0.46 -16.48
CA TYR A 65 -24.45 -1.05 -16.69
C TYR A 65 -23.29 -0.08 -16.40
N VAL A 66 -23.50 1.24 -16.55
CA VAL A 66 -22.47 2.25 -16.28
C VAL A 66 -22.23 2.34 -14.78
N ILE A 67 -23.31 2.41 -14.01
CA ILE A 67 -23.28 2.52 -12.55
C ILE A 67 -22.69 1.24 -11.95
N CYS A 68 -23.12 0.06 -12.42
CA CYS A 68 -22.57 -1.23 -11.98
C CYS A 68 -21.06 -1.30 -12.20
N ARG A 69 -20.60 -0.94 -13.42
CA ARG A 69 -19.17 -0.93 -13.71
C ARG A 69 -18.39 0.01 -12.80
N HIS A 70 -18.91 1.22 -12.58
CA HIS A 70 -18.26 2.19 -11.69
C HIS A 70 -18.15 1.67 -10.25
N ARG A 71 -19.24 1.13 -9.70
CA ARG A 71 -19.27 0.54 -8.34
C ARG A 71 -18.26 -0.61 -8.23
N VAL A 72 -18.26 -1.55 -9.17
CA VAL A 72 -17.29 -2.66 -9.19
C VAL A 72 -15.86 -2.16 -9.23
N GLN A 73 -15.55 -1.16 -10.05
CA GLN A 73 -14.21 -0.57 -10.12
C GLN A 73 -13.81 0.10 -8.79
N LYS A 74 -14.74 0.84 -8.16
CA LYS A 74 -14.51 1.48 -6.87
C LYS A 74 -14.22 0.44 -5.77
N THR A 75 -15.06 -0.59 -5.67
CA THR A 75 -14.89 -1.68 -4.70
C THR A 75 -13.58 -2.43 -4.93
N ARG A 76 -13.24 -2.77 -6.18
CA ARG A 76 -11.94 -3.40 -6.51
C ARG A 76 -10.76 -2.54 -6.08
N LYS A 77 -10.82 -1.21 -6.30
CA LYS A 77 -9.77 -0.28 -5.87
C LYS A 77 -9.64 -0.23 -4.35
N GLN A 78 -10.76 -0.25 -3.62
CA GLN A 78 -10.79 -0.28 -2.15
C GLN A 78 -10.20 -1.57 -1.61
N ILE A 79 -10.65 -2.73 -2.11
CA ILE A 79 -10.13 -4.05 -1.71
C ILE A 79 -8.62 -4.13 -1.94
N ARG A 80 -8.13 -3.68 -3.10
CA ARG A 80 -6.69 -3.68 -3.40
C ARG A 80 -5.89 -2.82 -2.42
N ARG A 81 -6.38 -1.62 -2.09
CA ARG A 81 -5.75 -0.74 -1.10
C ARG A 81 -5.74 -1.38 0.28
N GLN A 82 -6.84 -2.02 0.67
CA GLN A 82 -6.95 -2.68 1.96
C GLN A 82 -6.01 -3.88 2.05
N MET A 83 -5.96 -4.73 1.02
CA MET A 83 -5.02 -5.85 0.99
C MET A 83 -3.58 -5.37 1.10
N ASN A 84 -3.17 -4.34 0.36
CA ASN A 84 -1.81 -3.82 0.43
C ASN A 84 -1.46 -3.31 1.84
N ARG A 85 -2.39 -2.63 2.52
CA ARG A 85 -2.22 -2.20 3.91
C ARG A 85 -2.08 -3.40 4.85
N ASN A 86 -2.91 -4.41 4.69
CA ASN A 86 -2.86 -5.62 5.49
C ASN A 86 -1.53 -6.37 5.29
N ILE A 87 -1.07 -6.53 4.04
CA ILE A 87 0.22 -7.17 3.72
C ILE A 87 1.37 -6.41 4.39
N MET A 88 1.39 -5.08 4.29
CA MET A 88 2.42 -4.25 4.94
C MET A 88 2.40 -4.42 6.46
N HIS A 89 1.21 -4.43 7.07
CA HIS A 89 1.04 -4.66 8.50
C HIS A 89 1.56 -6.05 8.91
N PHE A 90 1.22 -7.10 8.17
CA PHE A 90 1.70 -8.46 8.44
C PHE A 90 3.22 -8.57 8.30
N ALA A 91 3.81 -7.98 7.26
CA ALA A 91 5.26 -7.96 7.08
C ALA A 91 5.95 -7.27 8.26
N MET A 92 5.41 -6.14 8.72
CA MET A 92 5.93 -5.43 9.89
C MET A 92 5.84 -6.27 11.17
N MET A 93 4.70 -6.93 11.42
CA MET A 93 4.54 -7.83 12.56
C MET A 93 5.50 -9.03 12.52
N GLN A 94 5.74 -9.60 11.34
CA GLN A 94 6.69 -10.69 11.15
C GLN A 94 8.13 -10.25 11.44
N MET A 95 8.53 -9.06 10.99
CA MET A 95 9.84 -8.49 11.32
C MET A 95 10.00 -8.30 12.82
N PHE A 96 9.00 -7.74 13.50
CA PHE A 96 9.04 -7.60 14.97
C PHE A 96 9.14 -8.94 15.70
N ALA A 97 8.46 -9.99 15.23
CA ALA A 97 8.54 -11.32 15.82
C ALA A 97 9.92 -11.97 15.64
N ILE A 98 10.58 -11.74 14.51
CA ILE A 98 11.94 -12.24 14.26
C ILE A 98 12.95 -11.45 15.10
N ASP A 99 12.83 -10.13 15.11
CA ASP A 99 13.77 -9.26 15.80
C ASP A 99 13.66 -9.38 17.32
N SER A 100 12.47 -9.63 17.88
CA SER A 100 12.33 -9.91 19.32
C SER A 100 13.09 -11.16 19.74
N VAL A 101 13.01 -12.24 18.96
CA VAL A 101 13.78 -13.47 19.21
C VAL A 101 15.27 -13.25 19.04
N ARG A 102 15.68 -12.43 18.06
CA ARG A 102 17.10 -12.09 17.86
C ARG A 102 17.65 -11.28 19.03
N ILE A 103 16.91 -10.28 19.49
CA ILE A 103 17.25 -9.50 20.69
C ILE A 103 17.38 -10.45 21.88
N ASP A 104 16.38 -11.28 22.16
CA ASP A 104 16.41 -12.22 23.28
C ASP A 104 17.65 -13.13 23.27
N ARG A 105 18.03 -13.67 22.10
CA ARG A 105 19.26 -14.45 21.95
C ARG A 105 20.53 -13.63 22.17
N VAL A 106 20.61 -12.43 21.59
CA VAL A 106 21.80 -11.56 21.71
C VAL A 106 22.00 -11.12 23.15
N PHE A 107 20.91 -10.78 23.86
CA PHE A 107 20.98 -10.34 25.25
C PHE A 107 21.16 -11.53 26.22
N SER A 108 20.60 -12.71 25.93
CA SER A 108 20.75 -13.89 26.79
C SER A 108 22.09 -14.62 26.61
N PHE A 109 22.65 -14.66 25.39
CA PHE A 109 23.96 -15.29 25.14
C PHE A 109 25.12 -14.31 25.15
N GLY A 110 24.91 -13.04 24.77
CA GLY A 110 25.98 -12.04 24.67
C GLY A 110 26.29 -11.32 25.98
N ILE A 111 25.40 -11.40 26.98
CA ILE A 111 25.60 -10.83 28.31
C ILE A 111 25.72 -12.00 29.30
N PRO A 112 26.90 -12.25 29.90
CA PRO A 112 27.01 -13.28 30.93
C PRO A 112 26.08 -12.93 32.10
N GLN A 113 25.33 -13.90 32.64
CA GLN A 113 24.36 -13.68 33.72
C GLN A 113 24.99 -13.04 34.98
N GLU A 114 26.30 -13.14 35.13
CA GLU A 114 27.11 -12.53 36.19
C GLU A 114 27.12 -10.99 36.13
N THR A 115 26.91 -10.38 34.95
CA THR A 115 26.83 -8.91 34.76
C THR A 115 25.39 -8.39 34.79
N LEU A 116 24.39 -9.26 34.97
CA LEU A 116 22.98 -8.87 35.12
C LEU A 116 22.66 -8.31 36.51
N ILE A 117 23.61 -8.42 37.45
CA ILE A 117 23.59 -7.65 38.69
C ILE A 117 23.94 -6.22 38.27
N VAL A 118 22.92 -5.39 38.05
CA VAL A 118 23.10 -3.95 37.87
C VAL A 118 23.97 -3.47 39.04
N PRO A 119 25.21 -3.01 38.82
CA PRO A 119 26.03 -2.52 39.92
C PRO A 119 25.28 -1.33 40.52
N ASP A 120 25.09 -1.33 41.85
CA ASP A 120 24.51 -0.18 42.52
C ASP A 120 25.45 1.01 42.23
N LEU A 121 25.00 1.90 41.35
CA LEU A 121 25.81 3.03 40.86
C LEU A 121 26.10 4.03 41.98
N LEU A 122 25.42 3.90 43.12
CA LEU A 122 25.52 4.77 44.27
C LEU A 122 26.19 4.07 45.43
N ASN A 123 27.19 4.73 46.01
CA ASN A 123 27.73 4.32 47.29
C ASN A 123 26.70 4.61 48.42
N LYS A 124 26.80 3.90 49.56
CA LYS A 124 25.85 4.04 50.70
C LYS A 124 25.71 5.49 51.17
N ASN A 125 26.78 6.27 51.09
CA ASN A 125 26.82 7.67 51.51
C ASN A 125 26.08 8.58 50.53
N GLU A 126 26.28 8.38 49.22
CA GLU A 126 25.60 9.13 48.16
C GLU A 126 24.11 8.85 48.17
N ARG A 127 23.72 7.60 48.43
CA ARG A 127 22.32 7.21 48.58
C ARG A 127 21.64 7.87 49.78
N ARG A 128 22.35 8.01 50.91
CA ARG A 128 21.84 8.78 52.07
C ARG A 128 21.68 10.25 51.72
N HIS A 129 22.67 10.84 51.05
CA HIS A 129 22.64 12.25 50.68
C HIS A 129 21.46 12.57 49.75
N ILE A 130 21.22 11.76 48.72
CA ILE A 130 20.06 11.94 47.83
C ILE A 130 18.74 11.79 48.60
N ASN A 131 18.63 10.79 49.47
CA ASN A 131 17.42 10.60 50.28
C ASN A 131 17.16 11.77 51.25
N GLU A 132 18.22 12.41 51.74
CA GLU A 132 18.14 13.60 52.59
C GLU A 132 17.67 14.82 51.79
N LEU A 133 18.20 15.02 50.58
CA LEU A 133 17.75 16.07 49.65
C LEU A 133 16.28 15.86 49.22
N LEU A 134 15.85 14.62 49.01
CA LEU A 134 14.46 14.28 48.66
C LEU A 134 13.49 14.37 49.85
N ARG A 135 13.99 14.28 51.08
CA ARG A 135 13.20 14.47 52.32
C ARG A 135 12.88 15.93 52.59
N VAL A 136 13.65 16.87 52.06
CA VAL A 136 13.36 18.30 52.14
C VAL A 136 12.33 18.65 51.07
N LYS A 137 11.08 18.27 51.34
CA LYS A 137 9.90 18.79 50.66
C LYS A 137 8.71 18.79 51.59
#